data_AF-A0A2E9C9L4-F1
#
_entry.id   AF-A0A2E9C9L4-F1
#
_cell.length_a   1.000
_cell.length_b   1.000
_cell.length_c   1.000
_cell.angle_alpha   90.00
_cell.angle_beta   90.00
_cell.angle_gamma   90.00
#
_symmetry.space_group_name_H-M   'P 1'
#
loop_
_entity.id
_entity.type
_entity.pdbx_description
1 polymer ?
#
loop_
_entity_poly.entity_id
_entity_poly.type
_entity_poly.pdbx_seq_one_letter_code
_entity_poly.pdbx_strand_id
1 'polypeptide(L)'
;MDDEYVEEELVENVTDCPGCGEYCGHEILKEKKAGEGTDYLLKCEECGHVHTVQIRPPRPVTIPFILSEGAHSRVAEIEIDDDEELHVGDIFEHDDASWEINRVETKTGNSRRKLVASKIGRANAVRSDVVMVRLTLTRGEFSDSDSIFVEREKMFKAGSIMEHSGSKWKIRAIHTGAGRTMTGRVPAHDIKRIYLHEPPRPEENIPLTPRERRQAWKEGRLGHNPNPIVPEAEKSGKPKQQRQGRRQKKKRN
;
A
#
# COMPACT_ATOMS: atom_id res chain seq x y z
N MET A 1 -8.13 -26.36 -49.28
CA MET A 1 -8.26 -26.41 -47.81
C MET A 1 -9.31 -25.38 -47.53
N ASP A 2 -10.56 -25.82 -47.58
CA ASP A 2 -11.71 -24.99 -47.32
C ASP A 2 -11.84 -24.91 -45.80
N ASP A 3 -11.46 -23.75 -45.25
CA ASP A 3 -11.73 -23.43 -43.86
C ASP A 3 -13.23 -23.12 -43.75
N GLU A 4 -14.01 -24.18 -43.49
CA GLU A 4 -15.43 -24.12 -43.19
C GLU A 4 -15.59 -23.38 -41.85
N TYR A 5 -16.02 -22.12 -41.94
CA TYR A 5 -16.43 -21.33 -40.80
C TYR A 5 -17.63 -22.03 -40.17
N VAL A 6 -17.40 -22.77 -39.08
CA VAL A 6 -18.46 -23.29 -38.23
C VAL A 6 -19.15 -22.06 -37.62
N GLU A 7 -20.34 -21.72 -38.13
CA GLU A 7 -21.25 -20.81 -37.44
C GLU A 7 -21.57 -21.45 -36.10
N GLU A 8 -21.00 -20.93 -35.00
CA GLU A 8 -21.44 -21.26 -33.66
C GLU A 8 -22.89 -20.79 -33.52
N GLU A 9 -23.82 -21.73 -33.67
CA GLU A 9 -25.25 -21.51 -33.46
C GLU A 9 -25.45 -21.11 -31.99
N LEU A 10 -25.72 -19.83 -31.78
CA LEU A 10 -25.82 -19.24 -30.45
C LEU A 10 -27.19 -19.61 -29.87
N VAL A 11 -27.23 -20.68 -29.09
CA VAL A 11 -28.46 -21.15 -28.45
C VAL A 11 -28.88 -20.15 -27.37
N GLU A 12 -30.00 -19.48 -27.57
CA GLU A 12 -30.58 -18.56 -26.60
C GLU A 12 -31.31 -19.33 -25.47
N ASN A 13 -31.42 -18.72 -24.28
CA ASN A 13 -32.23 -19.22 -23.16
C ASN A 13 -31.90 -20.65 -22.67
N VAL A 14 -30.61 -20.94 -22.51
CA VAL A 14 -30.13 -22.23 -21.99
C VAL A 14 -30.41 -22.36 -20.48
N THR A 15 -31.05 -23.46 -20.08
CA THR A 15 -31.27 -23.84 -18.67
C THR A 15 -31.27 -25.36 -18.50
N ASP A 16 -31.08 -25.83 -17.27
CA ASP A 16 -31.21 -27.24 -16.91
C ASP A 16 -32.65 -27.73 -17.15
N CYS A 17 -32.80 -28.77 -17.97
CA CYS A 17 -34.09 -29.38 -18.25
C CYS A 17 -34.30 -30.62 -17.36
N PRO A 18 -35.38 -30.68 -16.54
CA PRO A 18 -35.70 -31.88 -15.76
C PRO A 18 -36.13 -33.09 -16.62
N GLY A 19 -36.42 -32.88 -17.91
CA GLY A 19 -36.71 -33.95 -18.86
C GLY A 19 -35.45 -34.58 -19.46
N CYS A 20 -34.49 -33.76 -19.89
CA CYS A 20 -33.22 -34.22 -20.47
C CYS A 20 -32.16 -34.55 -19.41
N GLY A 21 -32.19 -33.87 -18.26
CA GLY A 21 -31.15 -33.93 -17.22
C GLY A 21 -29.86 -33.19 -17.58
N GLU A 22 -29.90 -32.34 -18.60
CA GLU A 22 -28.77 -31.56 -19.11
C GLU A 22 -29.22 -30.13 -19.46
N TYR A 23 -28.25 -29.26 -19.74
CA TYR A 23 -28.49 -27.89 -20.20
C TYR A 23 -28.89 -27.89 -21.67
N CYS A 24 -30.06 -27.35 -21.99
CA CYS A 24 -30.54 -27.23 -23.37
C CYS A 24 -31.28 -25.91 -23.61
N GLY A 25 -31.54 -25.58 -24.88
CA GLY A 25 -32.34 -24.42 -25.30
C GLY A 25 -33.81 -24.55 -24.90
N HIS A 26 -34.43 -23.43 -24.52
CA HIS A 26 -35.83 -23.38 -24.10
C HIS A 26 -36.58 -22.20 -24.72
N GLU A 27 -37.78 -22.48 -25.22
CA GLU A 27 -38.75 -21.47 -25.66
C GLU A 27 -39.52 -20.91 -24.44
N ILE A 28 -39.58 -19.58 -24.31
CA ILE A 28 -40.35 -18.91 -23.26
C ILE A 28 -41.83 -18.83 -23.64
N LEU A 29 -42.67 -19.64 -23.00
CA LEU A 29 -44.12 -19.64 -23.24
C LEU A 29 -44.84 -18.55 -22.46
N LYS A 30 -44.41 -18.26 -21.24
CA LYS A 30 -45.06 -17.29 -20.37
C LYS A 30 -44.10 -16.68 -19.37
N GLU A 31 -44.19 -15.37 -19.20
CA GLU A 31 -43.51 -14.63 -18.15
C GLU A 31 -44.54 -14.15 -17.11
N LYS A 32 -44.24 -14.36 -15.83
CA LYS A 32 -45.05 -13.84 -14.72
C LYS A 32 -44.17 -13.26 -13.63
N LYS A 33 -44.32 -11.96 -13.35
CA LYS A 33 -43.67 -11.32 -12.19
C LYS A 33 -44.22 -11.91 -10.89
N ALA A 34 -43.33 -12.34 -10.00
CA ALA A 34 -43.66 -12.96 -8.72
C ALA A 34 -42.65 -12.53 -7.64
N GLY A 35 -43.09 -11.63 -6.74
CA GLY A 35 -42.20 -11.01 -5.75
C GLY A 35 -41.20 -10.06 -6.42
N GLU A 36 -39.93 -10.18 -6.05
CA GLU A 36 -38.81 -9.42 -6.64
C GLU A 36 -38.20 -10.09 -7.88
N GLY A 37 -38.76 -11.20 -8.34
CA GLY A 37 -38.28 -11.89 -9.53
C GLY A 37 -39.39 -12.33 -10.48
N THR A 38 -39.07 -13.27 -11.34
CA THR A 38 -39.88 -13.66 -12.49
C THR A 38 -39.95 -15.18 -12.63
N ASP A 39 -41.18 -15.68 -12.78
CA ASP A 39 -41.45 -17.07 -13.11
C ASP A 39 -41.59 -17.19 -14.62
N TYR A 40 -40.75 -18.01 -15.24
CA TYR A 40 -40.80 -18.34 -16.66
C TYR A 40 -41.37 -19.74 -16.85
N LEU A 41 -42.47 -19.85 -17.59
CA LEU A 41 -42.94 -21.12 -18.12
C LEU A 41 -42.19 -21.38 -19.42
N LEU A 42 -41.34 -22.40 -19.40
CA LEU A 42 -40.43 -22.75 -20.47
C LEU A 42 -40.86 -24.07 -21.12
N LYS A 43 -40.57 -24.21 -22.40
CA LYS A 43 -40.69 -25.46 -23.13
C LYS A 43 -39.33 -25.83 -23.71
N CYS A 44 -38.81 -26.99 -23.32
CA CYS A 44 -37.57 -27.53 -23.85
C CYS A 44 -37.69 -27.75 -25.37
N GLU A 45 -36.70 -27.28 -26.13
CA GLU A 45 -36.67 -27.45 -27.59
C GLU A 45 -36.30 -28.89 -28.02
N GLU A 46 -35.58 -29.62 -27.17
CA GLU A 46 -35.14 -31.00 -27.46
C GLU A 46 -36.21 -32.04 -27.12
N CYS A 47 -36.73 -32.05 -25.89
CA CYS A 47 -37.68 -33.06 -25.42
C CYS A 47 -39.13 -32.58 -25.34
N GLY A 48 -39.39 -31.29 -25.56
CA GLY A 48 -40.73 -30.70 -25.48
C GLY A 48 -41.31 -30.58 -24.07
N HIS A 49 -40.53 -30.90 -23.03
CA HIS A 49 -41.00 -30.83 -21.65
C HIS A 49 -41.28 -29.38 -21.22
N VAL A 50 -42.44 -29.15 -20.62
CA VAL A 50 -42.85 -27.83 -20.14
C VAL A 50 -42.64 -27.77 -18.63
N HIS A 51 -41.81 -26.84 -18.17
CA HIS A 51 -41.53 -26.63 -16.75
C HIS A 51 -41.46 -25.15 -16.41
N THR A 52 -41.46 -24.83 -15.12
CA THR A 52 -41.34 -23.45 -14.63
C THR A 52 -39.96 -23.24 -14.02
N VAL A 53 -39.25 -22.20 -14.43
CA VAL A 53 -38.02 -21.71 -13.79
C VAL A 53 -38.34 -20.43 -13.03
N GLN A 54 -37.84 -20.35 -11.80
CA GLN A 54 -38.03 -19.19 -10.95
C GLN A 54 -36.70 -18.45 -10.84
N ILE A 55 -36.62 -17.27 -11.44
CA ILE A 55 -35.44 -16.42 -11.36
C ILE A 55 -35.75 -15.31 -10.37
N ARG A 56 -35.12 -15.35 -9.19
CA ARG A 56 -35.27 -14.31 -8.17
C ARG A 56 -33.88 -13.96 -7.63
N PRO A 57 -33.61 -12.68 -7.34
CA PRO A 57 -32.38 -12.31 -6.63
C PRO A 57 -32.34 -12.99 -5.25
N PRO A 58 -31.14 -13.35 -4.76
CA PRO A 58 -30.98 -13.84 -3.40
C PRO A 58 -31.45 -12.79 -2.40
N ARG A 59 -31.83 -13.23 -1.19
CA ARG A 59 -32.37 -12.30 -0.20
C ARG A 59 -31.21 -11.61 0.52
N PRO A 60 -31.28 -10.30 0.76
CA PRO A 60 -30.28 -9.64 1.58
C PRO A 60 -30.42 -10.08 3.04
N VAL A 61 -29.27 -10.31 3.70
CA VAL A 61 -29.13 -10.53 5.13
C VAL A 61 -28.23 -9.47 5.73
N THR A 62 -28.66 -8.88 6.83
CA THR A 62 -27.88 -7.91 7.58
C THR A 62 -27.00 -8.61 8.60
N ILE A 63 -25.69 -8.43 8.49
CA ILE A 63 -24.71 -9.04 9.39
C ILE A 63 -24.02 -7.93 10.21
N PRO A 64 -23.92 -8.07 11.54
CA PRO A 64 -23.16 -7.13 12.35
C PRO A 64 -21.66 -7.38 12.17
N PHE A 65 -20.95 -6.36 11.70
CA PHE A 65 -19.50 -6.31 11.58
C PHE A 65 -18.90 -5.46 12.70
N ILE A 66 -17.86 -5.99 13.36
CA ILE A 66 -16.98 -5.17 14.20
C ILE A 66 -15.84 -4.66 13.34
N LEU A 67 -15.89 -3.37 13.02
CA LEU A 67 -14.89 -2.67 12.21
C LEU A 67 -13.85 -2.04 13.13
N SER A 68 -12.60 -2.48 13.01
CA SER A 68 -11.47 -2.03 13.84
C SER A 68 -10.48 -1.15 13.06
N GLU A 69 -10.24 0.06 13.56
CA GLU A 69 -9.23 0.98 13.06
C GLU A 69 -8.24 1.31 14.19
N GLY A 70 -7.07 0.67 14.18
CA GLY A 70 -6.06 0.85 15.22
C GLY A 70 -6.58 0.48 16.62
N ALA A 71 -6.75 1.47 17.48
CA ALA A 71 -7.26 1.31 18.85
C ALA A 71 -8.79 1.53 18.97
N HIS A 72 -9.45 1.94 17.88
CA HIS A 72 -10.88 2.22 17.86
C HIS A 72 -11.62 1.09 17.15
N SER A 73 -12.78 0.71 17.68
CA SER A 73 -13.65 -0.28 17.04
C SER A 73 -15.10 0.20 17.12
N ARG A 74 -15.86 -0.02 16.04
CA ARG A 74 -17.30 0.24 16.00
C ARG A 74 -18.05 -0.96 15.44
N VAL A 75 -19.34 -1.06 15.77
CA VAL A 75 -20.24 -2.03 15.16
C VAL A 75 -20.94 -1.35 13.99
N ALA A 76 -20.97 -2.02 12.83
CA ALA A 76 -21.70 -1.60 11.64
C ALA A 76 -22.59 -2.77 11.18
N GLU A 77 -23.76 -2.46 10.65
CA GLU A 77 -24.65 -3.43 10.04
C GLU A 77 -24.45 -3.38 8.52
N ILE A 78 -24.05 -4.50 7.94
CA ILE A 78 -23.72 -4.61 6.51
C ILE A 78 -24.69 -5.59 5.86
N GLU A 79 -25.31 -5.16 4.77
CA GLU A 79 -26.21 -5.97 3.95
C GLU A 79 -25.41 -6.79 2.94
N ILE A 80 -25.63 -8.11 2.93
CA ILE A 80 -24.92 -9.10 2.12
C ILE A 80 -25.95 -10.10 1.59
N ASP A 81 -25.78 -10.64 0.39
CA ASP A 81 -26.69 -11.65 -0.16
C ASP A 81 -26.62 -12.97 0.63
N ASP A 82 -27.76 -13.65 0.83
CA ASP A 82 -27.86 -14.80 1.74
C ASP A 82 -27.08 -16.05 1.33
N ASP A 83 -26.71 -16.13 0.06
CA ASP A 83 -25.91 -17.19 -0.58
C ASP A 83 -24.42 -16.85 -0.72
N GLU A 84 -23.99 -15.61 -0.43
CA GLU A 84 -22.59 -15.20 -0.53
C GLU A 84 -21.71 -15.93 0.51
N GLU A 85 -20.54 -16.44 0.09
CA GLU A 85 -19.58 -17.11 0.99
C GLU A 85 -18.44 -16.16 1.38
N LEU A 86 -18.43 -15.72 2.64
CA LEU A 86 -17.40 -14.84 3.19
C LEU A 86 -16.22 -15.64 3.73
N HIS A 87 -15.01 -15.20 3.40
CA HIS A 87 -13.75 -15.79 3.85
C HIS A 87 -12.95 -14.82 4.72
N VAL A 88 -12.19 -15.38 5.66
CA VAL A 88 -11.14 -14.63 6.36
C VAL A 88 -10.05 -14.27 5.34
N GLY A 89 -9.78 -12.98 5.21
CA GLY A 89 -8.86 -12.39 4.23
C GLY A 89 -9.56 -11.62 3.12
N ASP A 90 -10.88 -11.76 2.97
CA ASP A 90 -11.63 -11.00 1.95
C ASP A 90 -11.62 -9.51 2.28
N ILE A 91 -11.57 -8.69 1.22
CA ILE A 91 -11.55 -7.24 1.30
C ILE A 91 -12.85 -6.71 0.71
N PHE A 92 -13.50 -5.80 1.43
CA PHE A 92 -14.72 -5.11 0.99
C PHE A 92 -14.64 -3.62 1.30
N GLU A 93 -15.50 -2.83 0.65
CA GLU A 93 -15.59 -1.38 0.86
C GLU A 93 -16.80 -1.04 1.73
N HIS A 94 -16.60 -0.16 2.72
CA HIS A 94 -17.67 0.35 3.57
C HIS A 94 -17.24 1.67 4.23
N ASP A 95 -18.14 2.67 4.27
CA ASP A 95 -17.89 4.00 4.83
C ASP A 95 -16.60 4.66 4.29
N ASP A 96 -16.41 4.67 2.96
CA ASP A 96 -15.25 5.25 2.27
C ASP A 96 -13.88 4.66 2.69
N ALA A 97 -13.87 3.45 3.22
CA ALA A 97 -12.66 2.72 3.58
C ALA A 97 -12.72 1.25 3.12
N SER A 98 -11.56 0.66 2.85
CA SER A 98 -11.44 -0.77 2.57
C SER A 98 -11.18 -1.53 3.87
N TRP A 99 -11.87 -2.65 4.06
CA TRP A 99 -11.83 -3.48 5.27
C TRP A 99 -11.48 -4.92 4.92
N GLU A 100 -10.55 -5.51 5.66
CA GLU A 100 -10.14 -6.91 5.51
C GLU A 100 -10.75 -7.76 6.63
N ILE A 101 -11.49 -8.80 6.27
CA ILE A 101 -12.13 -9.71 7.23
C ILE A 101 -11.05 -10.51 7.95
N ASN A 102 -10.96 -10.37 9.28
CA ASN A 102 -9.98 -11.11 10.08
C ASN A 102 -10.60 -12.28 10.85
N ARG A 103 -11.93 -12.31 11.02
CA ARG A 103 -12.64 -13.34 11.76
C ARG A 103 -14.11 -13.39 11.36
N VAL A 104 -14.62 -14.60 11.14
CA VAL A 104 -16.04 -14.85 10.90
C VAL A 104 -16.56 -15.85 11.93
N GLU A 105 -17.70 -15.54 12.55
CA GLU A 105 -18.31 -16.36 13.61
C GLU A 105 -19.71 -16.85 13.22
N THR A 106 -20.02 -18.09 13.57
CA THR A 106 -21.38 -18.63 13.45
C THR A 106 -22.32 -17.94 14.44
N LYS A 107 -23.64 -18.13 14.24
CA LYS A 107 -24.67 -17.70 15.22
C LYS A 107 -24.50 -18.27 16.64
N THR A 108 -23.71 -19.34 16.79
CA THR A 108 -23.37 -19.96 18.08
C THR A 108 -22.04 -19.45 18.66
N GLY A 109 -21.39 -18.49 18.01
CA GLY A 109 -20.11 -17.90 18.45
C GLY A 109 -18.84 -18.67 18.05
N ASN A 110 -18.95 -19.74 17.25
CA ASN A 110 -17.77 -20.50 16.82
C ASN A 110 -17.12 -19.85 15.61
N SER A 111 -15.79 -19.66 15.64
CA SER A 111 -15.06 -19.10 14.50
C SER A 111 -14.81 -20.12 13.40
N ARG A 112 -14.94 -19.68 12.15
CA ARG A 112 -14.62 -20.47 10.95
C ARG A 112 -13.79 -19.63 10.00
N ARG A 113 -13.08 -20.30 9.08
CA ARG A 113 -12.31 -19.62 8.02
C ARG A 113 -13.19 -19.09 6.90
N LYS A 114 -14.33 -19.73 6.68
CA LYS A 114 -15.32 -19.37 5.68
C LYS A 114 -16.73 -19.76 6.11
N LEU A 115 -17.72 -18.95 5.79
CA LEU A 115 -19.13 -19.17 6.10
C LEU A 115 -20.01 -18.49 5.05
N VAL A 116 -21.10 -19.15 4.69
CA VAL A 116 -22.19 -18.51 3.93
C VAL A 116 -22.87 -17.45 4.81
N ALA A 117 -23.17 -16.28 4.23
CA ALA A 117 -23.74 -15.11 4.90
C ALA A 117 -24.93 -15.46 5.81
N SER A 118 -25.87 -16.27 5.31
CA SER A 118 -27.03 -16.76 6.08
C SER A 118 -26.71 -17.47 7.40
N LYS A 119 -25.49 -18.02 7.56
CA LYS A 119 -25.04 -18.75 8.75
C LYS A 119 -24.16 -17.92 9.69
N ILE A 120 -23.77 -16.71 9.27
CA ILE A 120 -22.93 -15.83 10.07
C ILE A 120 -23.77 -15.20 11.17
N GLY A 121 -23.21 -15.18 12.38
CA GLY A 121 -23.77 -14.42 13.50
C GLY A 121 -23.11 -13.05 13.62
N ARG A 122 -21.79 -12.99 13.37
CA ARG A 122 -20.98 -11.78 13.46
C ARG A 122 -19.69 -11.96 12.67
N ALA A 123 -19.17 -10.87 12.12
CA ALA A 123 -17.84 -10.83 11.54
C ALA A 123 -17.03 -9.68 12.11
N ASN A 124 -15.71 -9.78 12.03
CA ASN A 124 -14.79 -8.72 12.38
C ASN A 124 -13.93 -8.40 11.16
N ALA A 125 -13.68 -7.11 10.95
CA ALA A 125 -12.80 -6.64 9.90
C ALA A 125 -11.89 -5.53 10.41
N VAL A 126 -10.70 -5.42 9.81
CA VAL A 126 -9.71 -4.40 10.13
C VAL A 126 -9.54 -3.51 8.92
N ARG A 127 -9.44 -2.20 9.16
CA ARG A 127 -9.19 -1.23 8.10
C ARG A 127 -7.90 -1.59 7.35
N SER A 128 -7.99 -1.67 6.03
CA SER A 128 -6.98 -2.25 5.15
C SER A 128 -6.35 -1.22 4.21
N ASP A 129 -7.07 -0.18 3.81
CA ASP A 129 -6.57 0.91 2.94
C ASP A 129 -5.40 1.70 3.57
N VAL A 130 -5.42 1.87 4.90
CA VAL A 130 -4.37 2.56 5.66
C VAL A 130 -3.66 1.63 6.64
N VAL A 131 -2.34 1.82 6.77
CA VAL A 131 -1.48 1.08 7.70
C VAL A 131 -0.87 2.05 8.69
N MET A 132 -0.88 1.66 9.97
CA MET A 132 -0.20 2.38 11.04
C MET A 132 1.29 2.02 11.06
N VAL A 133 2.13 2.97 10.67
CA VAL A 133 3.58 2.82 10.70
C VAL A 133 4.15 3.49 11.96
N ARG A 134 4.85 2.71 12.79
CA ARG A 134 5.53 3.22 13.99
C ARG A 134 6.81 3.97 13.63
N LEU A 135 7.05 5.09 14.28
CA LEU A 135 8.22 5.93 14.11
C LEU A 135 9.07 5.93 15.39
N THR A 136 10.38 6.04 15.22
CA THR A 136 11.31 6.40 16.29
C THR A 136 12.07 7.64 15.85
N LEU A 137 11.92 8.72 16.61
CA LEU A 137 12.41 10.06 16.30
C LEU A 137 13.64 10.34 17.17
N THR A 138 14.84 10.31 16.60
CA THR A 138 16.09 10.48 17.35
C THR A 138 16.70 11.86 17.09
N ARG A 139 16.91 12.63 18.16
CA ARG A 139 17.61 13.93 18.17
C ARG A 139 18.77 13.88 19.16
N GLY A 140 19.99 13.93 18.63
CA GLY A 140 21.19 13.72 19.45
C GLY A 140 21.12 12.37 20.18
N GLU A 141 21.07 12.41 21.50
CA GLU A 141 21.02 11.24 22.39
C GLU A 141 19.59 10.82 22.78
N PHE A 142 18.60 11.67 22.49
CA PHE A 142 17.20 11.43 22.88
C PHE A 142 16.43 10.77 21.74
N SER A 143 15.53 9.84 22.08
CA SER A 143 14.68 9.15 21.11
C SER A 143 13.24 9.05 21.61
N ASP A 144 12.30 9.57 20.81
CA ASP A 144 10.86 9.48 21.06
C ASP A 144 10.21 8.43 20.15
N SER A 145 9.09 7.85 20.58
CA SER A 145 8.29 6.94 19.75
C SER A 145 6.98 7.61 19.36
N ASP A 146 6.61 7.46 18.10
CA ASP A 146 5.37 8.01 17.53
C ASP A 146 4.79 7.04 16.49
N SER A 147 3.69 7.38 15.84
CA SER A 147 3.08 6.62 14.76
C SER A 147 2.35 7.52 13.76
N ILE A 148 2.30 7.07 12.51
CA ILE A 148 1.55 7.74 11.43
C ILE A 148 0.65 6.74 10.70
N PHE A 149 -0.51 7.19 10.26
CA PHE A 149 -1.37 6.44 9.34
C PHE A 149 -1.05 6.87 7.92
N VAL A 150 -0.81 5.89 7.06
CA VAL A 150 -0.47 6.11 5.65
C VAL A 150 -1.12 5.04 4.79
N GLU A 151 -1.35 5.35 3.52
CA GLU A 151 -1.83 4.39 2.53
C GLU A 151 -0.95 3.13 2.48
N ARG A 152 -1.60 1.96 2.35
CA ARG A 152 -0.97 0.63 2.35
C ARG A 152 0.20 0.50 1.35
N GLU A 153 0.05 1.11 0.18
CA GLU A 153 1.02 1.03 -0.92
C GLU A 153 2.08 2.14 -0.89
N LYS A 154 2.00 3.10 0.04
CA LYS A 154 2.94 4.21 0.12
C LYS A 154 4.36 3.71 0.31
N MET A 155 5.25 4.09 -0.62
CA MET A 155 6.64 3.67 -0.59
C MET A 155 7.50 4.60 0.27
N PHE A 156 8.19 4.05 1.26
CA PHE A 156 9.23 4.75 2.02
C PHE A 156 10.61 4.38 1.51
N LYS A 157 11.48 5.37 1.34
CA LYS A 157 12.85 5.18 0.89
C LYS A 157 13.83 5.38 2.03
N ALA A 158 14.70 4.41 2.30
CA ALA A 158 15.78 4.61 3.27
C ALA A 158 16.75 5.68 2.75
N GLY A 159 17.12 6.63 3.61
CA GLY A 159 17.98 7.77 3.31
C GLY A 159 17.26 9.03 2.82
N SER A 160 15.96 8.98 2.50
CA SER A 160 15.21 10.18 2.11
C SER A 160 14.84 11.04 3.31
N ILE A 161 14.51 12.30 3.05
CA ILE A 161 13.93 13.21 4.03
C ILE A 161 12.41 13.10 3.96
N MET A 162 11.75 13.04 5.10
CA MET A 162 10.30 13.12 5.25
C MET A 162 9.95 14.22 6.27
N GLU A 163 8.72 14.71 6.19
CA GLU A 163 8.19 15.66 7.15
C GLU A 163 7.24 14.95 8.12
N HIS A 164 7.41 15.24 9.41
CA HIS A 164 6.56 14.70 10.48
C HIS A 164 6.48 15.70 11.63
N SER A 165 5.28 15.99 12.10
CA SER A 165 5.00 16.97 13.17
C SER A 165 5.68 18.33 12.93
N GLY A 166 5.61 18.83 11.70
CA GLY A 166 6.19 20.13 11.29
C GLY A 166 7.73 20.19 11.26
N SER A 167 8.41 19.05 11.42
CA SER A 167 9.87 18.94 11.39
C SER A 167 10.33 18.02 10.25
N LYS A 168 11.47 18.32 9.65
CA LYS A 168 12.12 17.45 8.67
C LYS A 168 12.93 16.37 9.38
N TRP A 169 12.85 15.15 8.87
CA TRP A 169 13.51 13.97 9.42
C TRP A 169 14.14 13.15 8.30
N LYS A 170 15.37 12.68 8.50
CA LYS A 170 16.02 11.73 7.59
C LYS A 170 15.70 10.31 8.01
N ILE A 171 15.18 9.51 7.08
CA ILE A 171 14.97 8.07 7.26
C ILE A 171 16.33 7.39 7.34
N ARG A 172 16.72 6.95 8.54
CA ARG A 172 17.99 6.25 8.77
C ARG A 172 17.89 4.78 8.41
N ALA A 173 16.79 4.14 8.79
CA ALA A 173 16.55 2.71 8.61
C ALA A 173 15.05 2.42 8.61
N ILE A 174 14.65 1.38 7.87
CA ILE A 174 13.28 0.85 7.85
C ILE A 174 13.32 -0.59 8.33
N HIS A 175 12.51 -0.96 9.32
CA HIS A 175 12.43 -2.33 9.83
C HIS A 175 11.19 -3.05 9.29
N THR A 176 11.38 -4.17 8.60
CA THR A 176 10.31 -4.95 7.96
C THR A 176 9.97 -6.26 8.68
N GLY A 177 10.33 -6.37 9.97
CA GLY A 177 10.19 -7.61 10.74
C GLY A 177 11.32 -8.62 10.48
N ALA A 178 11.65 -8.91 9.22
CA ALA A 178 12.76 -9.80 8.86
C ALA A 178 14.15 -9.18 9.07
N GLY A 179 14.26 -7.85 9.00
CA GLY A 179 15.54 -7.16 9.12
C GLY A 179 15.40 -5.64 9.07
N ARG A 180 16.55 -4.95 9.00
CA ARG A 180 16.61 -3.49 8.82
C ARG A 180 17.14 -3.17 7.43
N THR A 181 16.34 -2.47 6.66
CA THR A 181 16.66 -1.95 5.33
C THR A 181 17.28 -0.57 5.48
N MET A 182 18.58 -0.48 5.20
CA MET A 182 19.35 0.77 5.25
C MET A 182 19.38 1.49 3.89
N THR A 183 19.03 0.78 2.82
CA THR A 183 19.00 1.25 1.43
C THR A 183 17.85 0.59 0.69
N GLY A 184 17.14 1.34 -0.15
CA GLY A 184 16.04 0.80 -0.96
C GLY A 184 14.70 1.44 -0.62
N ARG A 185 13.65 0.94 -1.28
CA ARG A 185 12.25 1.35 -1.08
C ARG A 185 11.46 0.20 -0.50
N VAL A 186 10.53 0.49 0.40
CA VAL A 186 9.69 -0.49 1.09
C VAL A 186 8.26 0.04 1.12
N PRO A 187 7.24 -0.77 0.76
CA PRO A 187 5.83 -0.37 0.86
C PRO A 187 5.39 -0.32 2.33
N ALA A 188 4.43 0.56 2.66
CA ALA A 188 4.04 0.82 4.05
C ALA A 188 3.57 -0.43 4.80
N HIS A 189 2.84 -1.34 4.14
CA HIS A 189 2.33 -2.56 4.78
C HIS A 189 3.41 -3.53 5.28
N ASP A 190 4.60 -3.50 4.68
CA ASP A 190 5.73 -4.32 5.11
C ASP A 190 6.50 -3.68 6.28
N ILE A 191 6.20 -2.43 6.64
CA ILE A 191 6.98 -1.67 7.62
C ILE A 191 6.46 -1.89 9.03
N LYS A 192 7.31 -2.46 9.88
CA LYS A 192 7.07 -2.56 11.32
C LYS A 192 7.46 -1.28 12.06
N ARG A 193 8.56 -0.63 11.66
CA ARG A 193 9.04 0.63 12.27
C ARG A 193 10.00 1.40 11.36
N ILE A 194 9.91 2.73 11.35
CA ILE A 194 10.88 3.62 10.69
C ILE A 194 11.71 4.34 11.75
N TYR A 195 13.03 4.34 11.56
CA TYR A 195 13.97 5.09 12.39
C TYR A 195 14.34 6.39 11.70
N LEU A 196 14.02 7.49 12.35
CA LEU A 196 14.15 8.86 11.87
C LEU A 196 15.22 9.56 12.69
N HIS A 197 16.12 10.26 12.01
CA HIS A 197 17.13 11.11 12.63
C HIS A 197 16.97 12.53 12.14
N GLU A 198 17.43 13.48 12.94
CA GLU A 198 17.55 14.87 12.49
C GLU A 198 18.39 14.91 11.20
N PRO A 199 17.90 15.58 10.13
CA PRO A 199 18.68 15.72 8.91
C PRO A 199 19.96 16.49 9.24
N PRO A 200 21.07 16.20 8.55
CA PRO A 200 22.27 16.99 8.73
C PRO A 200 21.94 18.46 8.48
N ARG A 201 22.37 19.34 9.38
CA ARG A 201 22.24 20.78 9.17
C ARG A 201 22.88 21.09 7.82
N PRO A 202 22.25 21.89 6.94
CA PRO A 202 22.93 22.36 5.75
C PRO A 202 24.22 23.03 6.24
N GLU A 203 25.37 22.52 5.81
CA GLU A 203 26.65 23.12 6.18
C GLU A 203 26.57 24.61 5.83
N GLU A 204 26.71 25.47 6.84
CA GLU A 204 26.97 26.87 6.57
C GLU A 204 28.22 26.88 5.69
N ASN A 205 28.12 27.48 4.49
CA ASN A 205 29.24 27.56 3.55
C ASN A 205 30.28 28.55 4.11
N ILE A 206 30.90 28.19 5.23
CA ILE A 206 31.96 28.95 5.85
C ILE A 206 33.23 28.52 5.10
N PRO A 207 33.86 29.42 4.33
CA PRO A 207 35.08 29.08 3.62
C PRO A 207 36.19 28.73 4.61
N LEU A 208 36.68 27.49 4.54
CA LEU A 208 37.72 26.99 5.44
C LEU A 208 39.12 27.43 4.99
N THR A 209 39.30 27.68 3.68
CA THR A 209 40.59 28.11 3.12
C THR A 209 40.56 29.54 2.53
N PRO A 210 41.71 30.23 2.44
CA PRO A 210 41.83 31.52 1.74
C PRO A 210 41.45 31.47 0.24
N ARG A 211 41.49 30.29 -0.39
CA ARG A 211 41.07 30.10 -1.79
C ARG A 211 39.55 30.06 -1.88
N GLU A 212 38.90 29.24 -1.05
CA GLU A 212 37.43 29.15 -0.97
C GLU A 212 36.82 30.48 -0.57
N ARG A 213 37.44 31.22 0.35
CA ARG A 213 36.96 32.56 0.74
C ARG A 213 36.97 33.54 -0.43
N ARG A 214 38.05 33.57 -1.21
CA ARG A 214 38.17 34.44 -2.39
C ARG A 214 37.12 34.10 -3.43
N GLN A 215 36.78 32.82 -3.58
CA GLN A 215 35.76 32.36 -4.51
C GLN A 215 34.35 32.70 -4.02
N ALA A 216 34.04 32.44 -2.75
CA ALA A 216 32.78 32.82 -2.13
C ALA A 216 32.54 34.35 -2.12
N TRP A 217 33.61 35.16 -1.98
CA TRP A 217 33.53 36.62 -2.10
C TRP A 217 33.23 37.07 -3.53
N LYS A 218 33.89 36.46 -4.54
CA LYS A 218 33.60 36.71 -5.96
C LYS A 218 32.16 36.33 -6.34
N GLU A 219 31.63 35.26 -5.74
CA GLU A 219 30.26 34.78 -5.95
C GLU A 219 29.22 35.56 -5.13
N GLY A 220 29.62 36.58 -4.35
CA GLY A 220 28.70 37.39 -3.55
C GLY A 220 28.06 36.67 -2.35
N ARG A 221 28.61 35.52 -1.94
CA ARG A 221 28.05 34.64 -0.89
C ARG A 221 28.46 35.04 0.53
N LEU A 222 29.36 36.01 0.69
CA LEU A 222 29.84 36.53 1.98
C LEU A 222 29.23 37.92 2.26
N GLY A 223 28.35 38.02 3.25
CA GLY A 223 27.81 39.31 3.74
C GLY A 223 28.79 40.05 4.66
N HIS A 224 29.23 39.42 5.75
CA HIS A 224 30.32 39.89 6.61
C HIS A 224 31.58 39.05 6.32
N ASN A 225 32.74 39.68 6.13
CA ASN A 225 33.96 39.04 5.57
C ASN A 225 35.11 38.91 6.61
N PRO A 226 34.98 38.06 7.63
CA PRO A 226 36.07 37.79 8.56
C PRO A 226 37.18 36.93 7.93
N ASN A 227 38.35 36.86 8.58
CA ASN A 227 39.41 35.95 8.16
C ASN A 227 39.00 34.47 8.35
N PRO A 228 39.39 33.57 7.43
CA PRO A 228 39.03 32.16 7.54
C PRO A 228 39.69 31.56 8.78
N ILE A 229 38.96 30.71 9.50
CA ILE A 229 39.47 30.03 10.69
C ILE A 229 40.48 28.98 10.23
N VAL A 230 41.75 29.22 10.50
CA VAL A 230 42.83 28.28 10.14
C VAL A 230 42.82 27.11 11.13
N PRO A 231 42.67 25.85 10.69
CA PRO A 231 42.77 24.67 11.56
C PRO A 231 44.13 24.65 12.27
N GLU A 232 44.19 24.20 13.53
CA GLU A 232 45.42 24.23 14.32
C GLU A 232 46.58 23.45 13.69
N ALA A 233 46.28 22.38 12.96
CA ALA A 233 47.24 21.58 12.22
C ALA A 233 47.99 22.34 11.11
N GLU A 234 47.46 23.48 10.64
CA GLU A 234 48.11 24.34 9.62
C GLU A 234 48.79 25.59 10.22
N LYS A 235 48.57 25.89 11.51
CA LYS A 235 49.23 27.01 12.21
C LYS A 235 50.72 26.74 12.46
N SER A 236 51.10 25.46 12.59
CA SER A 236 52.48 24.99 12.61
C SER A 236 53.04 24.99 11.17
N GLY A 237 53.47 26.17 10.71
CA GLY A 237 53.90 26.40 9.33
C GLY A 237 54.74 25.27 8.73
N LYS A 238 54.43 24.90 7.48
CA LYS A 238 55.20 23.91 6.72
C LYS A 238 56.69 24.32 6.69
N PRO A 239 57.64 23.39 6.93
CA PRO A 239 59.06 23.73 6.89
C PRO A 239 59.42 24.35 5.53
N LYS A 240 60.16 25.47 5.55
CA LYS A 240 60.67 26.14 4.34
C LYS A 240 61.47 25.14 3.52
N GLN A 241 60.95 24.68 2.39
CA GLN A 241 61.77 24.01 1.39
C GLN A 241 62.81 25.01 0.88
N GLN A 242 64.09 24.76 1.20
CA GLN A 242 65.20 25.46 0.58
C GLN A 242 65.12 25.22 -0.93
N ARG A 243 64.95 26.30 -1.71
CA ARG A 243 65.12 26.25 -3.17
C ARG A 243 66.53 25.73 -3.47
N GLN A 244 66.62 24.57 -4.13
CA GLN A 244 67.89 24.10 -4.68
C GLN A 244 68.45 25.14 -5.64
N GLY A 245 69.70 25.55 -5.40
CA GLY A 245 70.41 26.57 -6.16
C GLY A 245 70.47 26.26 -7.65
N ARG A 246 70.35 27.32 -8.46
CA ARG A 246 70.39 27.30 -9.92
C ARG A 246 71.76 26.77 -10.38
N ARG A 247 71.83 25.55 -10.92
CA ARG A 247 73.04 24.99 -11.56
C ARG A 247 73.47 25.92 -12.71
N GLN A 248 74.60 26.61 -12.56
CA GLN A 248 75.23 27.37 -13.64
C GLN A 248 75.74 26.40 -14.71
N LYS A 249 75.30 26.58 -15.97
CA LYS A 249 75.83 25.85 -17.13
C LYS A 249 77.26 26.31 -17.39
N LYS A 250 78.24 25.39 -17.32
CA LYS A 250 79.62 25.62 -17.79
C LYS A 250 79.60 25.89 -19.30
N LYS A 251 80.24 26.98 -19.74
CA LYS A 251 80.55 27.22 -21.16
C LYS A 251 81.66 26.24 -21.59
N ARG A 252 81.45 25.58 -22.74
CA ARG A 252 82.49 24.80 -23.45
C ARG A 252 83.43 25.79 -24.14
N ASN A 253 84.72 25.64 -23.90
CA ASN A 253 85.79 25.94 -24.85
C ASN A 253 86.59 24.64 -25.04
#